data_AF-A0A7C6XGS9-F1
#
_entry.id   AF-A0A7C6XGS9-F1
#
_cell.length_a   1.000
_cell.length_b   1.000
_cell.length_c   1.000
_cell.angle_alpha   90.00
_cell.angle_beta   90.00
_cell.angle_gamma   90.00
#
_symmetry.space_group_name_H-M   'P 1'
#
loop_
_entity.id
_entity.type
_entity.pdbx_description
1 polymer ?
#
loop_
_entity_poly.entity_id
_entity_poly.type
_entity_poly.pdbx_seq_one_letter_code
_entity_poly.pdbx_strand_id
1 'polypeptide(L)'
;MPVLVAFASLPFGLRGGDYEIAVSEDETVTAHITERAYSPFVTISSRPELAQSIPQNGETDGFTSYTWYDHPFVLRVLFGRNVASLGSINSCATILQMLPDDLDLEDHERLDALRDAFSAQALVALNTLIAAVRHKARLYHVFDLRRDDIDVSVRREDGSLLVEDPLQAELTAQEERASESFDLQTRSEDWYRELAQAIGEPDPVGLADDLLMEADRALAQRFPRQAITTCHTAVETAVSALLTRGMVRRNVPDREIDDTLSTRSLTSKLDALLRVYTGFTLKRDNAPLWRSFNALNDLRNDIVHRGKRPTVAEAEGALCTARELVSWLQMVRGRNK
;
A
#
# COMPACT_ATOMS: atom_id res chain seq x y z
N MET A 1 15.75 -30.17 -21.58
CA MET A 1 14.40 -30.66 -21.26
C MET A 1 13.53 -29.51 -20.78
N PRO A 2 12.19 -29.58 -20.91
CA PRO A 2 11.27 -28.61 -20.33
C PRO A 2 11.21 -28.75 -18.80
N VAL A 3 11.17 -27.63 -18.10
CA VAL A 3 11.07 -27.55 -16.65
C VAL A 3 9.95 -26.60 -16.24
N LEU A 4 9.19 -26.98 -15.23
CA LEU A 4 8.32 -26.09 -14.50
C LEU A 4 9.16 -25.25 -13.53
N VAL A 5 8.89 -23.95 -13.53
CA VAL A 5 9.61 -22.97 -12.74
C VAL A 5 8.59 -22.16 -11.97
N ALA A 6 8.67 -22.21 -10.64
CA ALA A 6 7.95 -21.29 -9.77
C ALA A 6 8.91 -20.23 -9.26
N PHE A 7 8.59 -18.97 -9.53
CA PHE A 7 9.38 -17.81 -9.14
C PHE A 7 8.59 -16.93 -8.18
N ALA A 8 9.23 -16.47 -7.11
CA ALA A 8 8.62 -15.54 -6.16
C ALA A 8 9.62 -14.50 -5.67
N SER A 9 9.18 -13.24 -5.57
CA SER A 9 9.91 -12.23 -4.80
C SER A 9 9.61 -12.43 -3.31
N LEU A 10 10.66 -12.56 -2.50
CA LEU A 10 10.49 -12.70 -1.06
C LEU A 10 10.31 -11.32 -0.40
N PRO A 11 9.46 -11.22 0.63
CA PRO A 11 9.20 -9.95 1.33
C PRO A 11 10.34 -9.53 2.28
N PHE A 12 11.52 -10.14 2.15
CA PHE A 12 12.72 -9.90 2.94
C PHE A 12 13.97 -10.33 2.17
N GLY A 13 15.14 -9.85 2.61
CA GLY A 13 16.42 -10.34 2.12
C GLY A 13 16.87 -11.60 2.86
N LEU A 14 17.36 -12.58 2.12
CA LEU A 14 18.06 -13.75 2.61
C LEU A 14 19.45 -13.84 1.96
N ARG A 15 20.31 -14.64 2.59
CA ARG A 15 21.55 -15.09 1.96
C ARG A 15 21.19 -16.01 0.79
N GLY A 16 21.95 -15.92 -0.30
CA GLY A 16 21.71 -16.76 -1.46
C GLY A 16 22.21 -18.18 -1.24
N GLY A 17 21.62 -19.11 -1.97
CA GLY A 17 21.92 -20.54 -1.90
C GLY A 17 20.65 -21.39 -1.94
N ASP A 18 20.85 -22.70 -1.82
CA ASP A 18 19.77 -23.68 -1.84
C ASP A 18 19.23 -23.93 -0.43
N TYR A 19 17.91 -23.90 -0.32
CA TYR A 19 17.19 -24.15 0.92
C TYR A 19 16.28 -25.35 0.74
N GLU A 20 16.52 -26.42 1.49
CA GLU A 20 15.62 -27.56 1.57
C GLU A 20 14.45 -27.24 2.51
N ILE A 21 13.24 -27.35 1.99
CA ILE A 21 12.01 -26.99 2.69
C ILE A 21 11.12 -28.22 2.77
N ALA A 22 10.77 -28.63 3.98
CA ALA A 22 9.78 -29.69 4.19
C ALA A 22 8.38 -29.18 3.83
N VAL A 23 7.73 -29.84 2.89
CA VAL A 23 6.35 -29.55 2.44
C VAL A 23 5.36 -30.53 3.08
N SER A 24 5.81 -31.76 3.36
CA SER A 24 5.10 -32.76 4.16
C SER A 24 6.09 -33.60 4.97
N GLU A 25 5.62 -34.64 5.69
CA GLU A 25 6.50 -35.52 6.47
C GLU A 25 7.53 -36.27 5.61
N ASP A 26 7.16 -36.60 4.37
CA ASP A 26 7.99 -37.41 3.46
C ASP A 26 8.52 -36.62 2.24
N GLU A 27 8.18 -35.33 2.14
CA GLU A 27 8.46 -34.53 0.95
C GLU A 27 9.22 -33.24 1.28
N THR A 28 10.33 -33.06 0.56
CA THR A 28 11.14 -31.85 0.61
C THR A 28 11.26 -31.23 -0.78
N VAL A 29 11.20 -29.91 -0.82
CA VAL A 29 11.37 -29.11 -2.02
C VAL A 29 12.59 -28.22 -1.83
N THR A 30 13.44 -28.16 -2.86
CA THR A 30 14.58 -27.24 -2.85
C THR A 30 14.17 -25.92 -3.47
N ALA A 31 14.28 -24.83 -2.71
CA ALA A 31 14.16 -23.48 -3.21
C ALA A 31 15.54 -22.84 -3.35
N HIS A 32 15.89 -22.45 -4.57
CA HIS A 32 17.07 -21.66 -4.83
C HIS A 32 16.78 -20.20 -4.52
N ILE A 33 17.51 -19.62 -3.57
CA ILE A 33 17.37 -18.22 -3.16
C ILE A 33 18.51 -17.40 -3.75
N THR A 34 18.15 -16.32 -4.44
CA THR A 34 19.10 -15.29 -4.88
C THR A 34 19.34 -14.28 -3.75
N GLU A 35 20.58 -13.81 -3.66
CA GLU A 35 20.93 -12.76 -2.69
C GLU A 35 20.12 -11.49 -2.94
N ARG A 36 19.88 -10.74 -1.87
CA ARG A 36 19.17 -9.47 -1.91
C ARG A 36 19.85 -8.51 -2.89
N ALA A 37 19.15 -8.16 -3.95
CA ALA A 37 19.60 -7.20 -4.96
C ALA A 37 18.56 -6.10 -5.19
N TYR A 38 19.05 -4.92 -5.59
CA TYR A 38 18.25 -3.80 -6.05
C TYR A 38 17.97 -3.94 -7.54
N SER A 39 16.68 -4.04 -7.86
CA SER A 39 16.18 -4.13 -9.23
C SER A 39 15.46 -2.82 -9.57
N PRO A 40 16.10 -1.89 -10.30
CA PRO A 40 15.48 -0.61 -10.65
C PRO A 40 14.32 -0.81 -11.63
N PHE A 41 13.17 -0.20 -11.32
CA PHE A 41 12.02 -0.09 -12.22
C PHE A 41 12.09 1.17 -13.08
N VAL A 42 12.41 2.29 -12.43
CA VAL A 42 12.51 3.60 -13.08
C VAL A 42 13.75 4.30 -12.56
N THR A 43 14.57 4.82 -13.47
CA THR A 43 15.74 5.62 -13.12
C THR A 43 15.74 6.93 -13.90
N ILE A 44 15.78 8.04 -13.16
CA ILE A 44 15.92 9.39 -13.70
C ILE A 44 17.33 9.86 -13.40
N SER A 45 18.09 10.23 -14.42
CA SER A 45 19.45 10.73 -14.25
C SER A 45 19.72 11.88 -15.19
N SER A 46 20.59 12.80 -14.78
CA SER A 46 21.06 13.88 -15.67
C SER A 46 21.96 13.36 -16.80
N ARG A 47 22.54 12.16 -16.65
CA ARG A 47 23.40 11.48 -17.62
C ARG A 47 23.25 9.95 -17.50
N PRO A 48 23.21 9.19 -18.60
CA PRO A 48 23.01 7.73 -18.57
C PRO A 48 24.04 6.97 -17.71
N GLU A 49 25.29 7.43 -17.69
CA GLU A 49 26.39 6.82 -16.92
C GLU A 49 26.12 6.83 -15.41
N LEU A 50 25.32 7.78 -14.91
CA LEU A 50 24.97 7.86 -13.49
C LEU A 50 23.97 6.78 -13.08
N ALA A 51 23.17 6.23 -14.00
CA ALA A 51 22.31 5.08 -13.72
C ALA A 51 23.14 3.83 -13.41
N GLN A 52 24.32 3.69 -14.04
CA GLN A 52 25.24 2.57 -13.79
C GLN A 52 25.98 2.69 -12.45
N SER A 53 25.97 3.89 -11.84
CA SER A 53 26.57 4.12 -10.52
C SER A 53 25.65 3.70 -9.35
N ILE A 54 24.44 3.25 -9.65
CA ILE A 54 23.51 2.75 -8.64
C ILE A 54 24.05 1.41 -8.09
N PRO A 55 24.27 1.28 -6.77
CA PRO A 55 24.82 0.07 -6.19
C PRO A 55 23.82 -1.09 -6.28
N GLN A 56 24.34 -2.30 -6.52
CA GLN A 56 23.54 -3.52 -6.60
C GLN A 56 22.74 -3.81 -5.32
N ASN A 57 23.16 -3.31 -4.17
CA ASN A 57 22.47 -3.52 -2.90
C ASN A 57 21.55 -2.35 -2.52
N GLY A 58 21.50 -1.30 -3.34
CA GLY A 58 20.73 -0.08 -3.07
C GLY A 58 21.17 0.68 -1.81
N GLU A 59 22.41 0.47 -1.33
CA GLU A 59 22.99 1.09 -0.14
C GLU A 59 24.47 1.39 -0.42
N THR A 60 24.88 2.67 -0.41
CA THR A 60 26.28 3.14 -0.51
C THR A 60 26.37 4.60 -0.05
N ASP A 61 27.53 5.02 0.46
CA ASP A 61 27.82 6.41 0.81
C ASP A 61 27.53 7.37 -0.37
N GLY A 62 26.77 8.43 -0.11
CA GLY A 62 26.39 9.44 -1.12
C GLY A 62 25.00 9.25 -1.73
N PHE A 63 24.26 8.22 -1.34
CA PHE A 63 22.84 8.04 -1.67
C PHE A 63 21.96 8.12 -0.42
N THR A 64 20.85 8.84 -0.50
CA THR A 64 19.76 8.81 0.48
C THR A 64 18.72 7.81 0.02
N SER A 65 18.37 6.84 0.87
CA SER A 65 17.38 5.81 0.53
C SER A 65 16.14 5.85 1.42
N TYR A 66 14.96 5.68 0.81
CA TYR A 66 13.70 5.45 1.51
C TYR A 66 13.17 4.07 1.13
N THR A 67 12.84 3.26 2.14
CA THR A 67 12.35 1.89 1.94
C THR A 67 10.98 1.75 2.58
N TRP A 68 10.02 1.18 1.85
CA TRP A 68 8.72 0.83 2.40
C TRP A 68 8.25 -0.53 1.86
N TYR A 69 7.34 -1.16 2.59
CA TYR A 69 6.81 -2.47 2.24
C TYR A 69 5.58 -2.32 1.34
N ASP A 70 5.60 -3.01 0.21
CA ASP A 70 4.48 -3.14 -0.72
C ASP A 70 4.39 -4.60 -1.16
N HIS A 71 3.78 -5.43 -0.30
CA HIS A 71 3.81 -6.89 -0.42
C HIS A 71 3.37 -7.35 -1.82
N PRO A 72 4.14 -8.23 -2.50
CA PRO A 72 5.30 -8.99 -2.00
C PRO A 72 6.66 -8.28 -2.08
N PHE A 73 6.72 -7.04 -2.58
CA PHE A 73 7.96 -6.31 -2.76
C PHE A 73 8.33 -5.42 -1.57
N VAL A 74 9.63 -5.23 -1.38
CA VAL A 74 10.17 -4.13 -0.60
C VAL A 74 10.61 -3.06 -1.60
N LEU A 75 9.87 -1.95 -1.69
CA LEU A 75 10.20 -0.86 -2.59
C LEU A 75 11.26 0.03 -1.96
N ARG A 76 12.25 0.43 -2.76
CA ARG A 76 13.27 1.41 -2.39
C ARG A 76 13.38 2.50 -3.44
N VAL A 77 13.34 3.74 -2.94
CA VAL A 77 13.76 4.92 -3.71
C VAL A 77 15.14 5.34 -3.25
N LEU A 78 16.02 5.58 -4.22
CA LEU A 78 17.38 6.06 -4.06
C LEU A 78 17.49 7.48 -4.62
N PHE A 79 18.06 8.39 -3.86
CA PHE A 79 18.41 9.74 -4.29
C PHE A 79 19.92 9.95 -4.17
N GLY A 80 20.59 10.11 -5.29
CA GLY A 80 21.97 10.59 -5.39
C GLY A 80 22.02 12.05 -5.85
N ARG A 81 23.23 12.62 -5.94
CA ARG A 81 23.44 14.03 -6.28
C ARG A 81 22.78 14.47 -7.61
N ASN A 82 22.65 13.57 -8.59
CA ASN A 82 22.05 13.84 -9.90
C ASN A 82 21.32 12.61 -10.50
N VAL A 83 20.86 11.71 -9.65
CA VAL A 83 20.16 10.48 -10.03
C VAL A 83 19.10 10.15 -8.99
N ALA A 84 17.92 9.75 -9.44
CA ALA A 84 16.86 9.20 -8.62
C ALA A 84 16.43 7.87 -9.22
N SER A 85 16.22 6.85 -8.40
CA SER A 85 15.81 5.53 -8.88
C SER A 85 14.78 4.92 -7.94
N LEU A 86 13.71 4.37 -8.50
CA LEU A 86 12.71 3.57 -7.81
C LEU A 86 12.89 2.12 -8.27
N GLY A 87 12.96 1.19 -7.33
CA GLY A 87 13.11 -0.23 -7.61
C GLY A 87 12.70 -1.09 -6.43
N SER A 88 12.79 -2.40 -6.57
CA SER A 88 12.57 -3.35 -5.47
C SER A 88 13.90 -3.85 -4.89
N ILE A 89 13.87 -4.24 -3.61
CA ILE A 89 15.00 -4.89 -2.92
C ILE A 89 14.51 -6.14 -2.24
N ASN A 90 14.61 -7.24 -2.97
CA ASN A 90 14.17 -8.54 -2.48
C ASN A 90 15.24 -9.58 -2.75
N SER A 91 15.22 -10.65 -1.96
CA SER A 91 15.70 -11.94 -2.46
C SER A 91 14.60 -12.56 -3.31
N CYS A 92 14.97 -13.33 -4.34
CA CYS A 92 14.00 -14.10 -5.11
C CYS A 92 14.19 -15.59 -4.84
N ALA A 93 13.08 -16.31 -4.76
CA ALA A 93 13.05 -17.76 -4.64
C ALA A 93 12.67 -18.39 -5.98
N THR A 94 13.36 -19.47 -6.34
CA THR A 94 13.05 -20.27 -7.53
C THR A 94 12.97 -21.73 -7.15
N ILE A 95 11.87 -22.38 -7.51
CA ILE A 95 11.66 -23.82 -7.36
C ILE A 95 11.53 -24.42 -8.75
N LEU A 96 12.17 -25.55 -8.98
CA LEU A 96 12.20 -26.24 -10.27
C LEU A 96 11.59 -27.63 -10.16
N GLN A 97 10.81 -28.03 -11.16
CA GLN A 97 10.33 -29.40 -11.32
C GLN A 97 10.50 -29.83 -12.79
N MET A 98 11.18 -30.95 -13.02
CA MET A 98 11.32 -31.52 -14.36
C MET A 98 9.95 -31.98 -14.87
N LEU A 99 9.62 -31.64 -16.11
CA LEU A 99 8.42 -32.17 -16.75
C LEU A 99 8.68 -33.59 -17.28
N PRO A 100 7.63 -34.43 -17.41
CA PRO A 100 7.76 -35.74 -18.05
C PRO A 100 8.26 -35.61 -19.50
N ASP A 101 9.17 -36.50 -19.91
CA ASP A 101 9.76 -36.48 -21.27
C ASP A 101 8.75 -36.70 -22.40
N ASP A 102 7.61 -37.34 -22.09
CA ASP A 102 6.52 -37.65 -23.01
C ASP A 102 5.43 -36.55 -23.04
N LEU A 103 5.59 -35.47 -22.27
CA LEU A 103 4.57 -34.43 -22.19
C LEU A 103 4.54 -33.59 -23.48
N ASP A 104 3.40 -33.61 -24.16
CA ASP A 104 3.08 -32.66 -25.21
C ASP A 104 2.64 -31.32 -24.58
N LEU A 105 3.30 -30.23 -24.94
CA LEU A 105 2.97 -28.88 -24.43
C LEU A 105 1.68 -28.32 -25.04
N GLU A 106 1.20 -28.90 -26.14
CA GLU A 106 -0.09 -28.57 -26.76
C GLU A 106 -1.27 -29.26 -26.05
N ASP A 107 -0.99 -30.26 -25.19
CA ASP A 107 -2.00 -30.86 -24.30
C ASP A 107 -2.23 -29.97 -23.08
N HIS A 108 -2.97 -28.89 -23.30
CA HIS A 108 -3.24 -27.87 -22.28
C HIS A 108 -3.89 -28.45 -21.02
N GLU A 109 -4.79 -29.44 -21.13
CA GLU A 109 -5.47 -30.03 -19.98
C GLU A 109 -4.49 -30.76 -19.05
N ARG A 110 -3.59 -31.57 -19.63
CA ARG A 110 -2.55 -32.28 -18.85
C ARG A 110 -1.52 -31.31 -18.29
N LEU A 111 -1.13 -30.29 -19.06
CA LEU A 111 -0.17 -29.28 -18.62
C LEU A 111 -0.73 -28.42 -17.47
N ASP A 112 -1.99 -28.00 -17.56
CA ASP A 112 -2.66 -27.19 -16.52
C ASP A 112 -2.77 -27.97 -15.22
N ALA A 113 -3.14 -29.26 -15.27
CA ALA A 113 -3.20 -30.11 -14.07
C ALA A 113 -1.84 -30.25 -13.37
N LEU A 114 -0.76 -30.44 -14.14
CA LEU A 114 0.61 -30.51 -13.59
C LEU A 114 1.03 -29.18 -12.97
N ARG A 115 0.70 -28.08 -13.64
CA ARG A 115 0.99 -26.73 -13.16
C ARG A 115 0.24 -26.38 -11.89
N ASP A 116 -1.04 -26.71 -11.80
CA ASP A 116 -1.86 -26.43 -10.61
C ASP A 116 -1.30 -27.17 -9.39
N ALA A 117 -0.99 -28.46 -9.54
CA ALA A 117 -0.35 -29.26 -8.51
C ALA A 117 1.00 -28.67 -8.08
N PHE A 118 1.85 -28.32 -9.04
CA PHE A 118 3.15 -27.69 -8.78
C PHE A 118 3.01 -26.33 -8.10
N SER A 119 2.05 -25.51 -8.52
CA SER A 119 1.81 -24.19 -7.94
C SER A 119 1.38 -24.27 -6.47
N ALA A 120 0.52 -25.23 -6.12
CA ALA A 120 0.10 -25.48 -4.76
C ALA A 120 1.28 -25.93 -3.89
N GLN A 121 2.11 -26.83 -4.41
CA GLN A 121 3.30 -27.32 -3.73
C GLN A 121 4.33 -26.20 -3.50
N ALA A 122 4.64 -25.43 -4.54
CA ALA A 122 5.56 -24.30 -4.46
C ALA A 122 5.07 -23.25 -3.46
N LEU A 123 3.77 -22.95 -3.44
CA LEU A 123 3.19 -22.00 -2.50
C LEU A 123 3.32 -22.47 -1.04
N VAL A 124 3.10 -23.76 -0.77
CA VAL A 124 3.32 -24.33 0.57
C VAL A 124 4.79 -24.25 0.97
N ALA A 125 5.72 -24.60 0.08
CA ALA A 125 7.15 -24.51 0.36
C ALA A 125 7.57 -23.07 0.70
N LEU A 126 7.22 -22.12 -0.16
CA LEU A 126 7.58 -20.71 0.03
C LEU A 126 6.95 -20.12 1.30
N ASN A 127 5.70 -20.47 1.61
CA ASN A 127 5.04 -20.02 2.83
C ASN A 127 5.60 -20.67 4.10
N THR A 128 6.08 -21.90 4.01
CA THR A 128 6.83 -22.53 5.10
C THR A 128 8.14 -21.80 5.37
N LEU A 129 8.89 -21.45 4.32
CA LEU A 129 10.10 -20.63 4.43
C LEU A 129 9.78 -19.26 5.07
N ILE A 130 8.77 -18.57 4.56
CA ILE A 130 8.33 -17.27 5.09
C ILE A 130 7.92 -17.39 6.55
N ALA A 131 7.15 -18.40 6.92
CA ALA A 131 6.71 -18.62 8.30
C ALA A 131 7.91 -18.87 9.23
N ALA A 132 8.90 -19.65 8.80
CA ALA A 132 10.13 -19.91 9.55
C ALA A 132 10.94 -18.62 9.77
N VAL A 133 11.17 -17.84 8.70
CA VAL A 133 11.88 -16.56 8.78
C VAL A 133 11.12 -15.57 9.65
N ARG A 134 9.81 -15.43 9.43
CA ARG A 134 8.91 -14.58 10.22
C ARG A 134 9.01 -14.89 11.71
N HIS A 135 8.99 -16.17 12.08
CA HIS A 135 9.11 -16.60 13.46
C HIS A 135 10.49 -16.30 14.05
N LYS A 136 11.57 -16.63 13.34
CA LYS A 136 12.95 -16.46 13.82
C LYS A 136 13.37 -14.99 13.90
N ALA A 137 12.98 -14.17 12.93
CA ALA A 137 13.31 -12.75 12.85
C ALA A 137 12.25 -11.83 13.47
N ARG A 138 11.14 -12.37 13.98
CA ARG A 138 10.03 -11.62 14.61
C ARG A 138 9.40 -10.58 13.68
N LEU A 139 9.16 -10.95 12.42
CA LEU A 139 8.61 -10.06 11.39
C LEU A 139 7.07 -10.09 11.38
N TYR A 140 6.43 -9.29 12.22
CA TYR A 140 4.96 -9.36 12.41
C TYR A 140 4.09 -8.82 11.26
N HIS A 141 4.71 -8.19 10.25
CA HIS A 141 4.04 -7.57 9.10
C HIS A 141 4.26 -8.31 7.78
N VAL A 142 4.89 -9.48 7.81
CA VAL A 142 5.10 -10.32 6.63
C VAL A 142 3.96 -11.32 6.51
N PHE A 143 3.26 -11.27 5.38
CA PHE A 143 2.16 -12.16 5.04
C PHE A 143 2.62 -13.33 4.19
N ASP A 144 1.78 -14.37 4.19
CA ASP A 144 1.97 -15.55 3.35
C ASP A 144 1.63 -15.16 1.90
N LEU A 145 2.42 -15.65 0.95
CA LEU A 145 2.19 -15.50 -0.47
C LEU A 145 0.89 -16.19 -0.87
N ARG A 146 0.24 -15.61 -1.88
CA ARG A 146 -0.91 -16.17 -2.58
C ARG A 146 -0.51 -16.59 -3.99
N ARG A 147 -1.42 -17.22 -4.72
CA ARG A 147 -1.13 -17.72 -6.08
C ARG A 147 -0.78 -16.58 -7.06
N ASP A 148 -1.35 -15.40 -6.86
CA ASP A 148 -1.04 -14.18 -7.62
C ASP A 148 0.33 -13.57 -7.28
N ASP A 149 0.99 -14.03 -6.21
CA ASP A 149 2.31 -13.54 -5.79
C ASP A 149 3.47 -14.44 -6.31
N ILE A 150 3.15 -15.51 -7.04
CA ILE A 150 4.13 -16.44 -7.64
C ILE A 150 3.91 -16.55 -9.16
N ASP A 151 4.98 -16.52 -9.94
CA ASP A 151 4.97 -16.79 -11.38
C ASP A 151 5.28 -18.25 -11.63
N VAL A 152 4.41 -18.96 -12.35
CA VAL A 152 4.61 -20.36 -12.72
C VAL A 152 4.72 -20.48 -14.24
N SER A 153 5.93 -20.71 -14.73
CA SER A 153 6.24 -20.81 -16.17
C SER A 153 6.87 -22.14 -16.54
N VAL A 154 6.75 -22.53 -17.82
CA VAL A 154 7.51 -23.62 -18.41
C VAL A 154 8.70 -23.04 -19.16
N ARG A 155 9.90 -23.53 -18.85
CA ARG A 155 11.13 -23.05 -19.46
C ARG A 155 11.99 -24.21 -19.97
N ARG A 156 12.93 -23.93 -20.86
CA ARG A 156 14.03 -24.86 -21.17
C ARG A 156 15.11 -24.74 -20.09
N GLU A 157 16.02 -25.71 -20.07
CA GLU A 157 17.22 -25.70 -19.21
C GLU A 157 18.11 -24.46 -19.36
N ASP A 158 18.12 -23.82 -20.54
CA ASP A 158 18.85 -22.57 -20.78
C ASP A 158 18.11 -21.33 -20.23
N GLY A 159 16.94 -21.51 -19.60
CA GLY A 159 16.09 -20.46 -19.04
C GLY A 159 15.14 -19.81 -20.06
N SER A 160 15.17 -20.23 -21.33
CA SER A 160 14.25 -19.72 -22.35
C SER A 160 12.81 -20.13 -22.06
N LEU A 161 11.90 -19.16 -22.17
CA LEU A 161 10.48 -19.34 -21.89
C LEU A 161 9.81 -20.16 -23.01
N LEU A 162 9.05 -21.18 -22.62
CA LEU A 162 8.24 -22.01 -23.51
C LEU A 162 6.75 -21.70 -23.38
N VAL A 163 6.28 -21.63 -22.13
CA VAL A 163 4.87 -21.35 -21.81
C VAL A 163 4.82 -20.38 -20.63
N GLU A 164 4.08 -19.29 -20.80
CA GLU A 164 3.83 -18.28 -19.77
C GLU A 164 2.82 -18.75 -18.72
N ASP A 165 2.74 -18.04 -17.60
CA ASP A 165 1.67 -18.25 -16.64
C ASP A 165 0.35 -17.68 -17.19
N PRO A 166 -0.75 -18.45 -17.41
CA PRO A 166 -2.03 -17.91 -17.84
C PRO A 166 -2.59 -16.94 -16.81
N LEU A 167 -2.22 -17.09 -15.53
CA LEU A 167 -2.60 -16.11 -14.51
C LEU A 167 -1.95 -14.74 -14.77
N GLN A 168 -0.77 -14.68 -15.40
CA GLN A 168 -0.12 -13.42 -15.74
C GLN A 168 -0.98 -12.59 -16.70
N ALA A 169 -1.54 -13.22 -17.73
CA ALA A 169 -2.43 -12.55 -18.68
C ALA A 169 -3.72 -12.07 -17.99
N GLU A 170 -4.28 -12.87 -17.08
CA GLU A 170 -5.45 -12.46 -16.32
C GLU A 170 -5.14 -11.31 -15.36
N LEU A 171 -4.02 -11.36 -14.63
CA LEU A 171 -3.56 -10.32 -13.72
C LEU A 171 -3.26 -9.03 -14.47
N THR A 172 -2.56 -9.08 -15.62
CA THR A 172 -2.36 -7.91 -16.48
C THR A 172 -3.69 -7.33 -16.95
N ALA A 173 -4.64 -8.17 -17.40
CA ALA A 173 -5.95 -7.68 -17.80
C ALA A 173 -6.77 -7.12 -16.61
N GLN A 174 -6.59 -7.65 -15.40
CA GLN A 174 -7.21 -7.13 -14.18
C GLN A 174 -6.56 -5.81 -13.76
N GLU A 175 -5.23 -5.69 -13.83
CA GLU A 175 -4.46 -4.48 -13.59
C GLU A 175 -4.74 -3.40 -14.63
N GLU A 176 -4.97 -3.75 -15.90
CA GLU A 176 -5.40 -2.80 -16.94
C GLU A 176 -6.85 -2.35 -16.71
N ARG A 177 -7.72 -3.24 -16.22
CA ARG A 177 -9.10 -2.89 -15.81
C ARG A 177 -9.13 -2.04 -14.54
N ALA A 178 -8.18 -2.25 -13.64
CA ALA A 178 -8.04 -1.54 -12.36
C ALA A 178 -7.19 -0.27 -12.50
N SER A 179 -6.30 -0.22 -13.48
CA SER A 179 -5.60 0.99 -13.91
C SER A 179 -6.66 1.91 -14.45
N GLU A 180 -7.07 2.86 -13.63
CA GLU A 180 -7.86 3.98 -14.07
C GLU A 180 -7.16 4.59 -15.29
N SER A 181 -7.69 4.36 -16.49
CA SER A 181 -7.34 5.14 -17.66
C SER A 181 -7.70 6.59 -17.32
N PHE A 182 -6.69 7.39 -16.98
CA PHE A 182 -6.83 8.81 -16.63
C PHE A 182 -7.09 9.68 -17.87
N ASP A 183 -7.92 9.23 -18.80
CA ASP A 183 -8.40 10.07 -19.88
C ASP A 183 -9.51 10.99 -19.37
N LEU A 184 -9.08 12.13 -18.82
CA LEU A 184 -9.98 13.17 -18.33
C LEU A 184 -10.59 14.01 -19.46
N GLN A 185 -10.23 13.79 -20.73
CA GLN A 185 -10.76 14.57 -21.87
C GLN A 185 -12.27 14.39 -22.05
N THR A 186 -12.82 13.28 -21.56
CA THR A 186 -14.25 12.96 -21.64
C THR A 186 -15.06 13.43 -20.42
N ARG A 187 -14.43 14.12 -19.46
CA ARG A 187 -15.16 14.70 -18.31
C ARG A 187 -16.14 15.78 -18.79
N SER A 188 -17.21 15.99 -18.03
CA SER A 188 -18.24 16.96 -18.40
C SER A 188 -17.72 18.39 -18.37
N GLU A 189 -18.33 19.27 -19.15
CA GLU A 189 -18.07 20.72 -19.11
C GLU A 189 -18.28 21.32 -17.71
N ASP A 190 -19.21 20.76 -16.93
CA ASP A 190 -19.43 21.17 -15.54
C ASP A 190 -18.24 20.78 -14.65
N TRP A 191 -17.64 19.60 -14.86
CA TRP A 191 -16.42 19.20 -14.15
C TRP A 191 -15.24 20.12 -14.46
N TYR A 192 -15.06 20.51 -15.73
CA TYR A 192 -14.03 21.47 -16.12
C TYR A 192 -14.28 22.87 -15.55
N ARG A 193 -15.55 23.28 -15.40
CA ARG A 193 -15.92 24.53 -14.74
C ARG A 193 -15.61 24.50 -13.25
N GLU A 194 -15.95 23.40 -12.58
CA GLU A 194 -15.61 23.17 -11.16
C GLU A 194 -14.10 23.14 -10.94
N LEU A 195 -13.35 22.47 -11.83
CA LEU A 195 -11.88 22.46 -11.80
C LEU A 195 -11.30 23.87 -11.97
N ALA A 196 -11.77 24.63 -12.96
CA ALA A 196 -11.33 26.00 -13.19
C ALA A 196 -11.61 26.91 -11.98
N GLN A 197 -12.77 26.73 -11.33
CA GLN A 197 -13.11 27.42 -10.10
C GLN A 197 -12.19 27.01 -8.95
N ALA A 198 -11.99 25.71 -8.74
CA ALA A 198 -11.15 25.17 -7.67
C ALA A 198 -9.70 25.67 -7.79
N ILE A 199 -9.09 25.59 -8.98
CA ILE A 199 -7.72 26.08 -9.23
C ILE A 199 -7.57 27.58 -8.94
N GLY A 200 -8.66 28.36 -9.06
CA GLY A 200 -8.67 29.78 -8.73
C GLY A 200 -8.71 30.10 -7.23
N GLU A 201 -8.91 29.10 -6.36
CA GLU A 201 -8.94 29.31 -4.90
C GLU A 201 -7.52 29.35 -4.30
N PRO A 202 -7.27 30.13 -3.22
CA PRO A 202 -5.95 30.23 -2.60
C PRO A 202 -5.43 28.93 -1.96
N ASP A 203 -6.32 27.94 -1.78
CA ASP A 203 -6.08 26.67 -1.10
C ASP A 203 -7.02 25.61 -1.73
N PRO A 204 -6.74 25.18 -2.97
CA PRO A 204 -7.67 24.42 -3.82
C PRO A 204 -7.89 22.98 -3.32
N VAL A 205 -6.92 22.43 -2.58
CA VAL A 205 -6.97 21.08 -1.99
C VAL A 205 -6.39 21.18 -0.58
N GLY A 206 -7.18 20.81 0.43
CA GLY A 206 -6.70 20.80 1.80
C GLY A 206 -5.94 19.51 2.12
N LEU A 207 -4.94 19.58 3.02
CA LEU A 207 -4.22 18.40 3.52
C LEU A 207 -5.15 17.28 4.02
N ALA A 208 -6.34 17.62 4.53
CA ALA A 208 -7.33 16.62 4.93
C ALA A 208 -7.87 15.80 3.74
N ASP A 209 -8.04 16.43 2.57
CA ASP A 209 -8.50 15.76 1.36
C ASP A 209 -7.40 14.84 0.80
N ASP A 210 -6.13 15.27 0.82
CA ASP A 210 -4.97 14.42 0.49
C ASP A 210 -4.88 13.19 1.41
N LEU A 211 -5.13 13.38 2.70
CA LEU A 211 -5.16 12.28 3.67
C LEU A 211 -6.33 11.32 3.44
N LEU A 212 -7.49 11.82 2.98
CA LEU A 212 -8.59 10.94 2.57
C LEU A 212 -8.23 10.12 1.34
N MET A 213 -7.58 10.72 0.33
CA MET A 213 -7.07 10.00 -0.84
C MET A 213 -6.05 8.92 -0.44
N GLU A 214 -5.16 9.22 0.50
CA GLU A 214 -4.21 8.24 1.04
C GLU A 214 -4.91 7.12 1.82
N ALA A 215 -6.00 7.43 2.52
CA ALA A 215 -6.81 6.43 3.21
C ALA A 215 -7.55 5.50 2.23
N ASP A 216 -8.09 6.04 1.14
CA ASP A 216 -8.64 5.27 0.01
C ASP A 216 -7.60 4.34 -0.60
N ARG A 217 -6.42 4.88 -0.92
CA ARG A 217 -5.31 4.10 -1.49
C ARG A 217 -4.91 2.97 -0.55
N ALA A 218 -4.75 3.25 0.73
CA ALA A 218 -4.42 2.23 1.74
C ALA A 218 -5.51 1.14 1.82
N LEU A 219 -6.78 1.51 1.71
CA LEU A 219 -7.89 0.55 1.69
C LEU A 219 -7.86 -0.34 0.44
N ALA A 220 -7.68 0.26 -0.74
CA ALA A 220 -7.55 -0.45 -2.02
C ALA A 220 -6.38 -1.45 -2.00
N GLN A 221 -5.28 -1.07 -1.35
CA GLN A 221 -4.10 -1.91 -1.15
C GLN A 221 -4.22 -2.89 0.03
N ARG A 222 -5.44 -3.09 0.58
CA ARG A 222 -5.72 -4.04 1.66
C ARG A 222 -4.97 -3.75 2.97
N PHE A 223 -4.71 -2.48 3.28
CA PHE A 223 -4.12 -2.01 4.54
C PHE A 223 -5.17 -1.33 5.45
N PRO A 224 -6.13 -2.08 6.03
CA PRO A 224 -7.26 -1.50 6.79
C PRO A 224 -6.81 -0.72 8.04
N ARG A 225 -5.72 -1.13 8.69
CA ARG A 225 -5.15 -0.42 9.84
C ARG A 225 -4.63 0.97 9.48
N GLN A 226 -3.93 1.08 8.35
CA GLN A 226 -3.43 2.35 7.84
C GLN A 226 -4.60 3.23 7.43
N ALA A 227 -5.53 2.69 6.62
CA ALA A 227 -6.73 3.42 6.20
C ALA A 227 -7.49 4.04 7.38
N ILE A 228 -7.79 3.26 8.43
CA ILE A 228 -8.51 3.76 9.63
C ILE A 228 -7.70 4.84 10.38
N THR A 229 -6.38 4.67 10.51
CA THR A 229 -5.54 5.65 11.21
C THR A 229 -5.46 6.95 10.42
N THR A 230 -5.27 6.86 9.10
CA THR A 230 -5.23 8.01 8.19
C THR A 230 -6.58 8.73 8.16
N CYS A 231 -7.72 8.02 8.20
CA CYS A 231 -9.05 8.61 8.35
C CYS A 231 -9.17 9.48 9.60
N HIS A 232 -8.66 9.00 10.74
CA HIS A 232 -8.65 9.75 12.00
C HIS A 232 -7.78 11.02 11.89
N THR A 233 -6.59 10.90 11.30
CA THR A 233 -5.69 12.04 11.04
C THR A 233 -6.30 13.06 10.06
N ALA A 234 -7.03 12.61 9.03
CA ALA A 234 -7.72 13.48 8.08
C ALA A 234 -8.78 14.34 8.80
N VAL A 235 -9.60 13.73 9.66
CA VAL A 235 -10.59 14.44 10.47
C VAL A 235 -9.93 15.43 11.42
N GLU A 236 -8.84 15.02 12.09
CA GLU A 236 -8.08 15.90 12.99
C GLU A 236 -7.48 17.10 12.25
N THR A 237 -6.94 16.87 11.06
CA THR A 237 -6.39 17.91 10.19
C THR A 237 -7.48 18.89 9.76
N ALA A 238 -8.62 18.39 9.28
CA ALA A 238 -9.74 19.21 8.83
C ALA A 238 -10.29 20.11 9.95
N VAL A 239 -10.53 19.55 11.14
CA VAL A 239 -11.05 20.35 12.26
C VAL A 239 -10.01 21.35 12.76
N SER A 240 -8.73 20.99 12.76
CA SER A 240 -7.64 21.88 13.20
C SER A 240 -7.48 23.05 12.23
N ALA A 241 -7.60 22.83 10.91
CA ALA A 241 -7.58 23.90 9.92
C ALA A 241 -8.77 24.86 10.08
N LEU A 242 -9.97 24.33 10.34
CA LEU A 242 -11.16 25.15 10.61
C LEU A 242 -11.02 25.97 11.90
N LEU A 243 -10.54 25.35 12.98
CA LEU A 243 -10.33 26.00 14.27
C LEU A 243 -9.25 27.08 14.19
N THR A 244 -8.14 26.81 13.51
CA THR A 244 -7.06 27.79 13.26
C THR A 244 -7.64 29.05 12.62
N ARG A 245 -8.44 28.90 11.55
CA ARG A 245 -9.10 30.04 10.91
C ARG A 245 -10.03 30.79 11.87
N GLY A 246 -10.85 30.08 12.66
CA GLY A 246 -11.74 30.69 13.64
C GLY A 246 -11.00 31.42 14.78
N MET A 247 -9.87 30.88 15.23
CA MET A 247 -9.01 31.46 16.26
C MET A 247 -8.26 32.70 15.74
N VAL A 248 -7.67 32.64 14.54
CA VAL A 248 -7.02 33.77 13.88
C VAL A 248 -8.00 34.95 13.71
N ARG A 249 -9.25 34.70 13.31
CA ARG A 249 -10.28 35.75 13.22
C ARG A 249 -10.59 36.43 14.55
N ARG A 250 -10.32 35.76 15.67
CA ARG A 250 -10.46 36.31 17.03
C ARG A 250 -9.16 36.88 17.59
N ASN A 251 -8.14 37.03 16.76
CA ASN A 251 -6.82 37.53 17.13
C ASN A 251 -6.13 36.68 18.22
N VAL A 252 -6.39 35.37 18.23
CA VAL A 252 -5.61 34.44 19.08
C VAL A 252 -4.20 34.32 18.47
N PRO A 253 -3.12 34.47 19.26
CA PRO A 253 -1.75 34.34 18.75
C PRO A 253 -1.44 32.91 18.27
N ASP A 254 -0.68 32.77 17.18
CA ASP A 254 -0.35 31.47 16.57
C ASP A 254 0.21 30.45 17.57
N ARG A 255 1.07 30.90 18.50
CA ARG A 255 1.63 30.02 19.56
C ARG A 255 0.55 29.43 20.48
N GLU A 256 -0.50 30.20 20.78
CA GLU A 256 -1.61 29.72 21.61
C GLU A 256 -2.55 28.81 20.81
N ILE A 257 -2.70 29.06 19.52
CA ILE A 257 -3.40 28.16 18.59
C ILE A 257 -2.71 26.80 18.57
N ASP A 258 -1.41 26.76 18.34
CA ASP A 258 -0.62 25.52 18.27
C ASP A 258 -0.67 24.74 19.59
N ASP A 259 -0.51 25.41 20.73
CA ASP A 259 -0.61 24.78 22.05
C ASP A 259 -2.01 24.22 22.31
N THR A 260 -3.06 24.99 21.99
CA THR A 260 -4.45 24.55 22.15
C THR A 260 -4.78 23.35 21.27
N LEU A 261 -4.35 23.36 20.01
CA LEU A 261 -4.67 22.29 19.06
C LEU A 261 -3.82 21.05 19.30
N SER A 262 -2.59 21.15 19.79
CA SER A 262 -1.74 20.00 20.09
C SER A 262 -2.11 19.28 21.40
N THR A 263 -2.62 20.00 22.40
CA THR A 263 -2.94 19.43 23.72
C THR A 263 -4.36 18.90 23.85
N ARG A 264 -5.29 19.33 22.99
CA ARG A 264 -6.71 18.95 23.09
C ARG A 264 -7.01 17.70 22.27
N SER A 265 -7.80 16.80 22.85
CA SER A 265 -8.27 15.61 22.13
C SER A 265 -9.20 15.97 20.97
N LEU A 266 -9.27 15.10 19.96
CA LEU A 266 -10.14 15.28 18.81
C LEU A 266 -11.63 15.42 19.21
N THR A 267 -12.07 14.67 20.21
CA THR A 267 -13.42 14.80 20.81
C THR A 267 -13.65 16.22 21.35
N SER A 268 -12.67 16.80 22.04
CA SER A 268 -12.75 18.17 22.56
C SER A 268 -12.72 19.22 21.43
N LYS A 269 -11.99 18.94 20.33
CA LYS A 269 -11.97 19.80 19.14
C LYS A 269 -13.35 19.87 18.49
N LEU A 270 -13.97 18.71 18.25
CA LEU A 270 -15.26 18.56 17.55
C LEU A 270 -16.50 18.99 18.36
N ASP A 271 -16.36 19.19 19.67
CA ASP A 271 -17.43 19.65 20.55
C ASP A 271 -17.11 21.04 21.12
N ALA A 272 -16.27 21.11 22.16
CA ALA A 272 -16.05 22.34 22.92
C ALA A 272 -15.39 23.45 22.08
N LEU A 273 -14.30 23.15 21.35
CA LEU A 273 -13.58 24.18 20.61
C LEU A 273 -14.35 24.66 19.37
N LEU A 274 -14.98 23.74 18.61
CA LEU A 274 -15.84 24.14 17.50
C LEU A 274 -16.95 25.06 17.99
N ARG A 275 -17.59 24.74 19.13
CA ARG A 275 -18.64 25.61 19.69
C ARG A 275 -18.14 27.03 19.91
N VAL A 276 -16.95 27.14 20.51
CA VAL A 276 -16.36 28.43 20.85
C VAL A 276 -16.06 29.20 19.58
N TYR A 277 -15.38 28.62 18.60
CA TYR A 277 -14.79 29.36 17.47
C TYR A 277 -15.64 29.38 16.19
N THR A 278 -16.67 28.54 16.08
CA THR A 278 -17.58 28.50 14.93
C THR A 278 -19.05 28.62 15.30
N GLY A 279 -19.40 28.43 16.58
CA GLY A 279 -20.79 28.39 17.04
C GLY A 279 -21.48 27.04 16.81
N PHE A 280 -20.84 26.11 16.10
CA PHE A 280 -21.36 24.77 15.82
C PHE A 280 -20.70 23.72 16.72
N THR A 281 -21.42 22.63 16.98
CA THR A 281 -20.92 21.44 17.66
C THR A 281 -21.32 20.21 16.86
N LEU A 282 -20.40 19.27 16.66
CA LEU A 282 -20.77 18.01 16.01
C LEU A 282 -21.85 17.28 16.83
N LYS A 283 -21.72 17.31 18.16
CA LYS A 283 -22.62 16.63 19.10
C LYS A 283 -24.08 17.12 19.06
N ARG A 284 -24.34 18.42 18.93
CA ARG A 284 -25.72 18.95 18.90
C ARG A 284 -26.26 19.12 17.49
N ASP A 285 -25.40 19.57 16.57
CA ASP A 285 -25.82 19.94 15.22
C ASP A 285 -25.81 18.74 14.25
N ASN A 286 -25.14 17.63 14.59
CA ASN A 286 -25.19 16.39 13.83
C ASN A 286 -24.98 15.14 14.73
N ALA A 287 -25.97 14.84 15.58
CA ALA A 287 -25.91 13.72 16.53
C ALA A 287 -25.67 12.32 15.89
N PRO A 288 -26.20 11.99 14.69
CA PRO A 288 -25.84 10.76 13.99
C PRO A 288 -24.33 10.68 13.69
N LEU A 289 -23.76 11.73 13.08
CA LEU A 289 -22.35 11.78 12.73
C LEU A 289 -21.44 11.80 13.97
N TRP A 290 -21.90 12.39 15.08
CA TRP A 290 -21.23 12.29 16.38
C TRP A 290 -21.12 10.83 16.86
N ARG A 291 -22.16 10.01 16.69
CA ARG A 291 -22.11 8.58 17.06
C ARG A 291 -21.12 7.83 16.18
N SER A 292 -21.16 8.06 14.86
CA SER A 292 -20.20 7.46 13.92
C SER A 292 -18.76 7.86 14.24
N PHE A 293 -18.51 9.13 14.57
CA PHE A 293 -17.20 9.60 15.03
C PHE A 293 -16.71 8.86 16.29
N ASN A 294 -17.57 8.69 17.30
CA ASN A 294 -17.15 7.96 18.51
C ASN A 294 -16.81 6.51 18.20
N ALA A 295 -17.59 5.85 17.34
CA ALA A 295 -17.28 4.49 16.89
C ALA A 295 -15.92 4.42 16.15
N LEU A 296 -15.63 5.38 15.27
CA LEU A 296 -14.32 5.52 14.61
C LEU A 296 -13.18 5.73 15.62
N ASN A 297 -13.38 6.59 16.61
CA ASN A 297 -12.38 6.89 17.62
C ASN A 297 -12.10 5.68 18.52
N ASP A 298 -13.13 4.94 18.91
CA ASP A 298 -13.01 3.71 19.70
C ASP A 298 -12.30 2.61 18.90
N LEU A 299 -12.69 2.43 17.62
CA LEU A 299 -12.05 1.49 16.70
C LEU A 299 -10.55 1.80 16.54
N ARG A 300 -10.18 3.06 16.32
CA ARG A 300 -8.78 3.48 16.23
C ARG A 300 -8.03 3.18 17.52
N ASN A 301 -8.63 3.43 18.69
CA ASN A 301 -7.99 3.15 19.97
C ASN A 301 -7.80 1.65 20.20
N ASP A 302 -8.77 0.82 19.83
CA ASP A 302 -8.65 -0.64 19.89
C ASP A 302 -7.51 -1.16 19.01
N ILE A 303 -7.36 -0.61 17.80
CA ILE A 303 -6.32 -1.01 16.86
C ILE A 303 -4.93 -0.55 17.35
N VAL A 304 -4.81 0.71 17.73
CA VAL A 304 -3.52 1.33 18.08
C VAL A 304 -3.03 0.87 19.44
N HIS A 305 -3.91 0.83 20.45
CA HIS A 305 -3.51 0.58 21.83
C HIS A 305 -3.80 -0.84 22.32
N ARG A 306 -4.80 -1.52 21.74
CA ARG A 306 -5.21 -2.88 22.17
C ARG A 306 -4.84 -3.96 21.16
N GLY A 307 -4.22 -3.60 20.04
CA GLY A 307 -3.74 -4.54 19.03
C GLY A 307 -4.84 -5.24 18.23
N LYS A 308 -6.08 -4.72 18.25
CA LYS A 308 -7.19 -5.27 17.45
C LYS A 308 -6.82 -5.27 15.96
N ARG A 309 -7.10 -6.37 15.26
CA ARG A 309 -6.98 -6.45 13.80
C ARG A 309 -8.29 -5.95 13.17
N PRO A 310 -8.28 -4.86 12.39
CA PRO A 310 -9.47 -4.38 11.72
C PRO A 310 -9.80 -5.19 10.47
N THR A 311 -11.08 -5.29 10.17
CA THR A 311 -11.62 -5.85 8.93
C THR A 311 -11.69 -4.79 7.82
N VAL A 312 -11.84 -5.23 6.57
CA VAL A 312 -12.04 -4.32 5.41
C VAL A 312 -13.32 -3.51 5.57
N ALA A 313 -14.42 -4.14 5.98
CA ALA A 313 -15.70 -3.45 6.22
C ALA A 313 -15.61 -2.37 7.32
N GLU A 314 -14.83 -2.62 8.38
CA GLU A 314 -14.56 -1.61 9.41
C GLU A 314 -13.77 -0.42 8.84
N ALA A 315 -12.83 -0.66 7.91
CA ALA A 315 -12.06 0.39 7.26
C ALA A 315 -12.88 1.18 6.23
N GLU A 316 -13.74 0.52 5.46
CA GLU A 316 -14.73 1.17 4.58
C GLU A 316 -15.67 2.08 5.38
N GLY A 317 -16.19 1.59 6.52
CA GLY A 317 -17.04 2.37 7.41
C GLY A 317 -16.32 3.57 8.02
N ALA A 318 -15.05 3.40 8.40
CA ALA A 318 -14.20 4.49 8.89
C ALA A 318 -13.98 5.58 7.84
N LEU A 319 -13.68 5.18 6.60
CA LEU A 319 -13.46 6.08 5.48
C LEU A 319 -14.73 6.85 5.10
N CYS A 320 -15.87 6.17 5.04
CA CYS A 320 -17.17 6.82 4.84
C CYS A 320 -17.43 7.87 5.93
N THR A 321 -17.25 7.49 7.21
CA THR A 321 -17.43 8.41 8.34
C THR A 321 -16.49 9.62 8.25
N ALA A 322 -15.22 9.42 7.87
CA ALA A 322 -14.26 10.50 7.74
C ALA A 322 -14.62 11.47 6.61
N ARG A 323 -15.06 10.97 5.44
CA ARG A 323 -15.56 11.81 4.34
C ARG A 323 -16.78 12.64 4.75
N GLU A 324 -17.75 12.02 5.44
CA GLU A 324 -18.91 12.73 5.96
C GLU A 324 -18.53 13.82 6.96
N LEU A 325 -17.55 13.55 7.85
CA LEU A 325 -17.02 14.53 8.79
C LEU A 325 -16.33 15.70 8.09
N VAL A 326 -15.44 15.43 7.13
CA VAL A 326 -14.73 16.48 6.37
C VAL A 326 -15.73 17.34 5.59
N SER A 327 -16.69 16.72 4.90
CA SER A 327 -17.77 17.42 4.19
C SER A 327 -18.60 18.30 5.13
N TRP A 328 -18.97 17.80 6.31
CA TRP A 328 -19.69 18.59 7.31
C TRP A 328 -18.85 19.78 7.81
N LEU A 329 -17.54 19.60 8.05
CA LEU A 329 -16.65 20.68 8.45
C LEU A 329 -16.49 21.74 7.36
N GLN A 330 -16.46 21.35 6.09
CA GLN A 330 -16.47 22.28 4.95
C GLN A 330 -17.79 23.07 4.90
N MET A 331 -18.93 22.45 5.16
CA MET A 331 -20.21 23.14 5.29
C MET A 331 -20.20 24.16 6.44
N VAL A 332 -19.68 23.77 7.62
CA VAL A 332 -19.51 24.68 8.76
C VAL A 332 -18.61 25.87 8.39
N ARG A 333 -17.49 25.62 7.70
CA ARG A 333 -16.61 26.68 7.17
C ARG A 333 -17.38 27.65 6.27
N GLY A 334 -18.22 27.15 5.37
CA GLY A 334 -19.02 27.97 4.45
C GLY A 334 -20.08 28.83 5.12
N ARG A 335 -20.66 28.35 6.23
CA ARG A 335 -21.65 29.08 7.03
C ARG A 335 -21.03 30.02 8.08
N ASN A 336 -19.82 29.73 8.52
CA ASN A 336 -19.05 30.55 9.44
C ASN A 336 -18.24 31.60 8.65
N LYS A 337 -18.93 32.57 8.02
CA LYS A 337 -18.31 33.72 7.35
C LYS A 337 -17.99 34.82 8.35
#